data_AF-A0AAN0NGF7-F1
#
_entry.id   AF-A0AAN0NGF7-F1
#
_cell.length_a   1.000
_cell.length_b   1.000
_cell.length_c   1.000
_cell.angle_alpha   90.00
_cell.angle_beta   90.00
_cell.angle_gamma   90.00
#
_symmetry.space_group_name_H-M   'P 1'
#
loop_
_entity.id
_entity.type
_entity.pdbx_description
1 polymer ?
#
loop_
_entity_poly.entity_id
_entity_poly.type
_entity_poly.pdbx_seq_one_letter_code
_entity_poly.pdbx_strand_id
1 'polypeptide(L)' 'MTHPAYVDDYLESISSYTSWRQVELEILTSQDLKDLVNKHNIELITYRDVTA' A
#
# COMPACT_ATOMS: atom_id res chain seq x y z
N MET A 1 -5.52 6.05 -0.54
CA MET A 1 -5.17 5.76 -1.94
C MET A 1 -3.66 5.73 -2.01
N THR A 2 -3.07 4.62 -2.42
CA THR A 2 -1.63 4.35 -2.44
C THR A 2 -1.26 3.71 -3.77
N HIS A 3 0.03 3.70 -4.12
CA HIS A 3 0.57 3.18 -5.37
C HIS A 3 1.73 2.20 -5.12
N PRO A 4 1.62 1.19 -4.24
CA PRO A 4 2.71 0.25 -4.02
C PRO A 4 3.00 -0.56 -5.29
N ALA A 5 4.28 -0.81 -5.57
CA ALA A 5 4.68 -1.66 -6.69
C ALA A 5 6.08 -2.24 -6.46
N TYR A 6 6.32 -3.42 -7.03
CA TYR A 6 7.68 -3.85 -7.35
C TYR A 6 8.16 -3.04 -8.55
N VAL A 7 9.33 -2.41 -8.42
CA VAL A 7 9.87 -1.55 -9.48
C VAL A 7 10.69 -2.41 -10.45
N ASP A 8 10.30 -2.40 -11.71
CA ASP A 8 11.00 -3.02 -12.83
C ASP A 8 11.22 -2.02 -13.97
N ASP A 9 12.06 -2.40 -14.95
CA ASP A 9 12.42 -1.54 -16.08
C ASP A 9 11.19 -1.08 -16.88
N TYR A 10 10.16 -1.93 -16.97
CA TYR A 10 8.94 -1.58 -17.68
C TYR A 10 8.19 -0.47 -16.95
N LEU A 11 7.99 -0.59 -15.64
CA LEU A 11 7.36 0.42 -14.82
C LEU A 11 8.12 1.75 -14.87
N GLU A 12 9.45 1.71 -14.82
CA GLU A 12 10.31 2.88 -14.98
C GLU A 12 10.15 3.53 -16.35
N SER A 13 9.93 2.75 -17.41
CA SER A 13 9.72 3.28 -18.76
C SER A 13 8.38 4.00 -18.95
N ILE A 14 7.36 3.69 -18.14
CA ILE A 14 6.00 4.21 -18.31
C ILE A 14 5.54 5.17 -17.20
N SER A 15 6.29 5.30 -16.11
CA SER A 15 5.89 6.09 -14.94
C SER A 15 7.07 6.84 -14.35
N SER A 16 6.89 8.14 -14.08
CA SER A 16 7.87 8.93 -13.32
C SER A 16 7.80 8.70 -11.81
N TYR A 17 6.69 8.14 -11.32
CA TYR A 17 6.52 7.78 -9.91
C TYR A 17 6.85 6.31 -9.73
N THR A 18 8.13 5.98 -9.53
CA THR A 18 8.63 4.59 -9.42
C THR A 18 9.25 4.32 -8.07
N SER A 19 10.31 5.03 -7.70
CA SER A 19 11.06 4.81 -6.45
C SER A 19 10.18 4.92 -5.20
N TRP A 20 9.25 5.86 -5.18
CA TRP A 20 8.29 6.01 -4.07
C TRP A 20 7.30 4.84 -3.96
N ARG A 21 6.98 4.14 -5.05
CA ARG A 21 6.10 2.96 -5.01
C ARG A 21 6.73 1.81 -4.24
N GLN A 22 8.06 1.67 -4.33
CA GLN A 22 8.82 0.69 -3.54
C GLN A 22 8.78 1.05 -2.04
N VAL A 23 8.98 2.34 -1.70
CA VAL A 23 8.87 2.83 -0.32
C VAL A 23 7.48 2.61 0.25
N GLU A 24 6.43 2.89 -0.53
CA GLU A 24 5.05 2.61 -0.13
C GLU A 24 4.82 1.12 0.12
N LEU A 25 5.34 0.24 -0.75
CA LEU A 25 5.24 -1.21 -0.57
C LEU A 25 5.88 -1.66 0.74
N GLU A 26 7.07 -1.17 1.07
CA GLU A 26 7.77 -1.48 2.32
C GLU A 26 6.98 -1.04 3.55
N ILE A 27 6.45 0.19 3.55
CA ILE A 27 5.65 0.72 4.66
C ILE A 27 4.35 -0.08 4.82
N LEU A 28 3.62 -0.30 3.72
CA LEU A 28 2.30 -0.94 3.74
C LEU A 28 2.37 -2.43 4.10
N THR A 29 3.53 -3.06 3.94
CA THR A 29 3.76 -4.46 4.31
C THR A 29 4.48 -4.64 5.65
N SER A 30 4.96 -3.54 6.24
CA SER A 30 5.70 -3.54 7.51
C SER A 30 4.89 -4.11 8.68
N GLN A 31 5.59 -4.72 9.63
CA GLN A 31 4.97 -5.21 10.85
C GLN A 31 4.49 -4.05 11.72
N ASP A 32 5.26 -2.96 11.80
CA ASP A 32 4.92 -1.77 12.58
C ASP A 32 3.56 -1.17 12.19
N LEU A 33 3.27 -1.08 10.89
CA LEU A 33 1.98 -0.56 10.43
C LEU A 33 0.82 -1.51 10.81
N LYS A 34 1.03 -2.82 10.68
CA LYS A 34 0.03 -3.83 11.09
C LYS A 34 -0.24 -3.76 12.59
N ASP A 35 0.81 -3.61 13.38
CA ASP A 35 0.71 -3.47 14.84
C ASP A 35 -0.01 -2.18 15.21
N LEU A 36 0.21 -1.09 14.47
CA LEU A 36 -0.49 0.18 14.68
C LEU A 36 -2.00 0.07 14.36
N VAL A 37 -2.35 -0.59 13.25
CA VAL A 37 -3.76 -0.90 12.90
C VAL A 37 -4.44 -1.69 14.01
N ASN A 38 -3.78 -2.75 14.49
CA ASN A 38 -4.31 -3.61 15.56
C ASN A 38 -4.42 -2.87 16.89
N LYS A 39 -3.36 -2.14 17.30
CA LYS A 39 -3.31 -1.37 18.55
C LYS A 39 -4.45 -0.37 18.67
N HIS A 40 -4.85 0.24 17.55
CA HIS A 40 -5.90 1.24 17.50
C HIS A 40 -7.28 0.67 17.14
N ASN A 41 -7.41 -0.65 17.00
CA ASN A 41 -8.65 -1.33 16.59
C ASN A 41 -9.23 -0.73 15.29
N ILE A 42 -8.37 -0.43 14.32
CA ILE A 42 -8.80 0.12 13.04
C ILE A 42 -9.33 -1.04 12.19
N GLU A 43 -10.62 -1.01 11.86
CA GLU A 43 -11.25 -1.98 10.98
C GLU A 43 -10.92 -1.65 9.51
N LEU A 44 -10.21 -2.56 8.84
CA LEU A 44 -9.95 -2.47 7.41
C LEU A 44 -11.11 -3.10 6.64
N ILE A 45 -11.80 -2.27 5.86
CA ILE A 45 -12.92 -2.69 5.03
C ILE A 45 -12.57 -2.64 3.55
N THR A 46 -13.38 -3.30 2.75
CA THR A 46 -13.42 -3.23 1.30
C THR A 46 -14.70 -2.54 0.84
N TYR A 47 -14.78 -2.16 -0.43
CA TYR A 47 -16.02 -1.58 -0.97
C TYR A 47 -17.22 -2.53 -0.86
N ARG A 48 -17.02 -3.85 -0.74
CA ARG A 48 -18.12 -4.82 -0.55
C ARG A 48 -18.85 -4.64 0.78
N ASP A 49 -18.17 -4.14 1.81
CA ASP A 49 -18.73 -4.02 3.15
C ASP A 49 -19.69 -2.83 3.28
N VAL A 50 -19.68 -1.92 2.29
CA VAL A 50 -20.51 -0.70 2.27
C VAL A 50 -21.49 -0.66 1.09
N THR A 51 -21.57 -1.72 0.29
CA THR A 51 -22.51 -1.86 -0.83
C THR A 51 -23.49 -2.99 -0.54
N ALA A 52 -24.80 -2.72 -0.74
CA ALA A 52 -25.91 -3.65 -0.49
C ALA A 52 -25.96 -4.83 -1.47
#